data_AF-A0A348XHL6-F1
#
_entry.id   AF-A0A348XHL6-F1
#
_cell.length_a   1.000
_cell.length_b   1.000
_cell.length_c   1.000
_cell.angle_alpha   90.00
_cell.angle_beta   90.00
_cell.angle_gamma   90.00
#
_symmetry.space_group_name_H-M   'P 1'
#
loop_
_entity.id
_entity.type
_entity.pdbx_description
1 polymer ?
#
loop_
_entity_poly.entity_id
_entity_poly.type
_entity_poly.pdbx_seq_one_letter_code
_entity_poly.pdbx_strand_id
1 'polypeptide(L)'
;MPSQTRITADPQVSSASLIFSKTPAQACWIRLLEATPKRDLLPILDCYPKFYQDWLFTALELTAGEETKADVLEPLFAMNRAWRDGGTLPADYFAELATLRAYSLYYMTINMPKLWFLLSRAGIPPAGTLVDLGSGPGTLVWAWLFYLAKYAPERLQNMPPVIGIERTAEAVALAERLAESLRNYAPFESIDVSFRCADWQQAGGQYDLVLGGNVLMECADSATDALRDFGPTHALLIEPGNRPGFLRMLGARDALVATGHGIQFPCPAHAVCPLAADNWCNFTVNRAIVPFVQRMSNQAGRLNHRHHFSGLVTGPAAPETAASWRVLSDVRKVHRSGVRYLCNGRVAPEVVVSRRKKSSANEFFLRAETGALLRIQPGPDAVRGKLQAATRVEPLDA
;
A
#
# COMPACT_ATOMS: atom_id res chain seq x y z
N MET A 1 46.40 49.16 -39.40
CA MET A 1 45.26 48.35 -39.87
C MET A 1 45.76 46.93 -40.14
N PRO A 2 45.00 45.90 -39.77
CA PRO A 2 44.86 45.34 -38.42
C PRO A 2 46.00 44.36 -38.06
N SER A 3 46.30 44.18 -36.78
CA SER A 3 47.15 43.09 -36.26
C SER A 3 46.57 42.63 -34.91
N GLN A 4 46.11 41.38 -34.80
CA GLN A 4 46.76 40.26 -34.07
C GLN A 4 46.97 40.57 -32.56
N THR A 5 46.67 39.75 -31.55
CA THR A 5 46.55 38.29 -31.41
C THR A 5 45.99 37.92 -30.01
N ARG A 6 45.48 36.70 -29.93
CA ARG A 6 45.15 35.78 -28.82
C ARG A 6 45.47 36.08 -27.33
N ILE A 7 44.43 35.73 -26.56
CA ILE A 7 44.28 35.11 -25.23
C ILE A 7 45.46 34.24 -24.74
N THR A 8 45.88 34.42 -23.48
CA THR A 8 45.77 33.46 -22.32
C THR A 8 46.62 33.96 -21.13
N ALA A 9 46.04 33.99 -19.91
CA ALA A 9 46.59 33.43 -18.65
C ALA A 9 45.83 33.95 -17.40
N ASP A 10 45.45 33.00 -16.53
CA ASP A 10 44.97 33.12 -15.13
C ASP A 10 46.16 33.47 -14.19
N PRO A 11 46.02 34.09 -12.99
CA PRO A 11 45.57 33.36 -11.77
C PRO A 11 44.84 34.18 -10.66
N GLN A 12 43.99 33.48 -9.90
CA GLN A 12 43.69 33.57 -8.45
C GLN A 12 43.69 34.94 -7.72
N VAL A 13 42.57 35.33 -7.07
CA VAL A 13 42.58 35.95 -5.72
C VAL A 13 41.28 35.62 -4.94
N SER A 14 41.49 35.32 -3.65
CA SER A 14 40.57 35.01 -2.55
C SER A 14 39.40 35.99 -2.31
N SER A 15 38.25 35.46 -1.88
CA SER A 15 37.15 36.26 -1.32
C SER A 15 37.14 36.21 0.22
N ALA A 16 37.34 37.38 0.82
CA ALA A 16 37.16 37.63 2.24
C ALA A 16 35.71 38.05 2.56
N SER A 17 35.24 37.46 3.64
CA SER A 17 34.15 37.76 4.57
C SER A 17 33.47 39.14 4.49
N LEU A 18 32.12 39.13 4.51
CA LEU A 18 31.33 40.17 5.17
C LEU A 18 30.21 39.51 5.99
N ILE A 19 30.34 39.69 7.31
CA ILE A 19 29.50 39.16 8.38
C ILE A 19 28.34 40.14 8.59
N PHE A 20 27.10 39.63 8.57
CA PHE A 20 25.98 40.29 9.25
C PHE A 20 25.47 39.33 10.34
N SER A 21 25.66 39.76 11.58
CA SER A 21 25.21 39.11 12.81
C SER A 21 23.69 39.15 12.93
N LYS A 22 23.08 38.00 13.26
CA LYS A 22 21.70 37.92 13.75
C LYS A 22 21.71 37.45 15.21
N THR A 23 20.90 38.09 16.03
CA THR A 23 20.87 37.97 17.49
C THR A 23 20.23 36.64 17.97
N PRO A 24 20.56 36.16 19.19
CA PRO A 24 20.13 34.84 19.70
C PRO A 24 18.61 34.64 19.86
N ALA A 25 17.82 35.72 19.89
CA ALA A 25 16.36 35.63 20.05
C ALA A 25 15.61 35.15 18.78
N GLN A 26 16.24 35.21 17.61
CA GLN A 26 15.66 34.68 16.36
C GLN A 26 16.00 33.20 16.11
N ALA A 27 16.93 32.61 16.87
CA ALA A 27 17.29 31.20 16.77
C ALA A 27 16.29 30.27 17.48
N CYS A 28 15.41 30.80 18.34
CA CYS A 28 14.44 30.02 19.12
C CYS A 28 13.12 29.77 18.35
N TRP A 29 12.73 30.67 17.44
CA TRP A 29 11.49 30.51 16.66
C TRP A 29 11.63 29.58 15.43
N ILE A 30 12.86 29.34 14.95
CA ILE A 30 13.10 28.43 13.81
C ILE A 30 13.17 26.95 14.27
N ARG A 31 13.42 26.67 15.56
CA ARG A 31 13.51 25.30 16.09
C ARG A 31 12.17 24.66 16.51
N LEU A 32 11.05 25.38 16.41
CA LEU A 32 9.71 24.88 16.81
C LEU A 32 8.75 24.63 15.64
N LEU A 33 9.17 24.89 14.40
CA LEU A 33 8.44 24.51 13.17
C LEU A 33 9.05 23.29 12.45
N GLU A 34 10.12 22.71 12.99
CA GLU A 34 10.75 21.47 12.47
C GLU A 34 10.37 20.22 13.28
N ALA A 35 9.44 20.33 14.23
CA ALA A 35 8.97 19.22 15.06
C ALA A 35 7.62 18.61 14.63
N THR A 36 7.15 18.93 13.42
CA THR A 36 6.15 18.09 12.75
C THR A 36 6.95 17.19 11.81
N PRO A 37 7.01 15.86 12.00
CA PRO A 37 7.64 15.01 11.01
C PRO A 37 6.93 15.30 9.69
N LYS A 38 7.68 15.81 8.71
CA LYS A 38 7.25 15.71 7.32
C LYS A 38 7.00 14.22 7.11
N ARG A 39 5.75 13.79 7.12
CA ARG A 39 5.36 12.50 6.54
C ARG A 39 5.58 12.64 5.03
N ASP A 40 6.84 12.66 4.61
CA ASP A 40 7.22 12.12 3.32
C ASP A 40 6.70 10.68 3.39
N LEU A 41 5.60 10.41 2.70
CA LEU A 41 5.01 9.08 2.66
C LEU A 41 6.13 8.11 2.27
N LEU A 42 6.38 7.21 3.21
CA LEU A 42 7.63 6.49 3.33
C LEU A 42 7.91 5.73 2.04
N PRO A 43 9.18 5.67 1.58
CA PRO A 43 9.51 4.75 0.52
C PRO A 43 9.13 3.34 1.01
N ILE A 44 8.11 2.77 0.39
CA ILE A 44 7.68 1.36 0.48
C ILE A 44 8.87 0.38 0.32
N LEU A 45 10.02 0.88 -0.14
CA LEU A 45 11.31 0.20 -0.22
C LEU A 45 11.81 -0.35 1.13
N ASP A 46 11.33 0.17 2.27
CA ASP A 46 11.80 -0.25 3.59
C ASP A 46 10.73 -1.03 4.39
N CYS A 47 9.89 -1.79 3.67
CA CYS A 47 8.88 -2.71 4.22
C CYS A 47 9.48 -3.94 4.91
N TYR A 48 10.74 -4.28 4.62
CA TYR A 48 11.33 -5.55 5.01
C TYR A 48 12.38 -5.35 6.09
N PRO A 49 12.33 -6.13 7.19
CA PRO A 49 13.44 -6.15 8.13
C PRO A 49 14.71 -6.64 7.45
N LYS A 50 15.88 -6.27 7.97
CA LYS A 50 17.18 -6.67 7.40
C LYS A 50 17.35 -8.19 7.30
N PHE A 51 16.72 -8.93 8.21
CA PHE A 51 16.73 -10.39 8.26
C PHE A 51 15.70 -11.05 7.33
N TYR A 52 14.89 -10.29 6.59
CA TYR A 52 13.73 -10.82 5.85
C TYR A 52 14.11 -11.95 4.89
N GLN A 53 15.22 -11.80 4.16
CA GLN A 53 15.67 -12.84 3.24
C GLN A 53 16.01 -14.11 4.01
N ASP A 54 16.81 -14.01 5.08
CA ASP A 54 17.25 -15.17 5.85
C ASP A 54 16.06 -15.89 6.49
N TRP A 55 15.15 -15.14 7.13
CA TRP A 55 13.91 -15.66 7.69
C TRP A 55 13.06 -16.41 6.67
N LEU A 56 12.81 -15.78 5.51
CA LEU A 56 12.02 -16.40 4.45
C LEU A 56 12.72 -17.65 3.88
N PHE A 57 14.02 -17.57 3.64
CA PHE A 57 14.80 -18.65 3.02
C PHE A 57 14.92 -19.85 3.96
N THR A 58 15.10 -19.62 5.27
CA THR A 58 15.07 -20.69 6.27
C THR A 58 13.73 -21.43 6.26
N ALA A 59 12.60 -20.72 6.27
CA ALA A 59 11.29 -21.37 6.28
C ALA A 59 10.93 -22.09 4.96
N LEU A 60 11.49 -21.63 3.84
CA LEU A 60 11.35 -22.25 2.52
C LEU A 60 12.38 -23.36 2.25
N GLU A 61 13.35 -23.55 3.14
CA GLU A 61 14.50 -24.45 2.98
C GLU A 61 15.30 -24.15 1.71
N LEU A 62 15.59 -22.85 1.48
CA LEU A 62 16.30 -22.36 0.31
C LEU A 62 17.63 -21.72 0.68
N THR A 63 18.59 -21.82 -0.23
CA THR A 63 19.84 -21.07 -0.21
C THR A 63 19.86 -20.00 -1.30
N ALA A 64 20.70 -18.98 -1.11
CA ALA A 64 20.82 -17.88 -2.07
C ALA A 64 21.23 -18.38 -3.47
N GLY A 65 20.46 -17.98 -4.49
CA GLY A 65 20.61 -18.39 -5.88
C GLY A 65 19.56 -19.40 -6.32
N GLU A 66 19.01 -20.18 -5.40
CA GLU A 66 17.97 -21.18 -5.71
C GLU A 66 16.65 -20.56 -6.14
N GLU A 67 16.38 -19.32 -5.73
CA GLU A 67 15.18 -18.59 -6.15
C GLU A 67 15.12 -18.34 -7.67
N THR A 68 16.25 -18.50 -8.37
CA THR A 68 16.36 -18.31 -9.83
C THR A 68 16.37 -19.61 -10.62
N LYS A 69 16.28 -20.76 -9.94
CA LYS A 69 16.23 -22.08 -10.59
C LYS A 69 14.85 -22.35 -11.19
N ALA A 70 14.80 -23.30 -12.14
CA ALA A 70 13.59 -23.60 -12.91
C ALA A 70 12.42 -24.09 -12.04
N ASP A 71 12.71 -24.86 -10.99
CA ASP A 71 11.74 -25.34 -10.00
C ASP A 71 10.99 -24.21 -9.27
N VAL A 72 11.58 -23.02 -9.16
CA VAL A 72 10.91 -21.82 -8.63
C VAL A 72 10.30 -20.96 -9.74
N LEU A 73 11.02 -20.77 -10.85
CA LEU A 73 10.59 -19.86 -11.90
C LEU A 73 9.46 -20.40 -12.77
N GLU A 74 9.39 -21.71 -13.03
CA GLU A 74 8.32 -22.30 -13.83
C GLU A 74 6.94 -22.17 -13.18
N PRO A 75 6.75 -22.50 -11.88
CA PRO A 75 5.49 -22.22 -11.19
C PRO A 75 5.17 -20.72 -11.17
N LEU A 76 6.18 -19.86 -10.97
CA LEU A 76 5.99 -18.41 -11.02
C LEU A 76 5.46 -17.97 -12.40
N PHE A 77 6.00 -18.50 -13.49
CA PHE A 77 5.53 -18.21 -14.84
C PHE A 77 4.12 -18.75 -15.09
N ALA A 78 3.80 -19.94 -14.59
CA ALA A 78 2.48 -20.54 -14.71
C ALA A 78 1.41 -19.66 -14.03
N MET A 79 1.62 -19.28 -12.76
CA MET A 79 0.73 -18.36 -12.03
C MET A 79 0.55 -17.04 -12.77
N ASN A 80 1.66 -16.47 -13.24
CA ASN A 80 1.67 -15.23 -14.00
C ASN A 80 0.85 -15.30 -15.29
N ARG A 81 0.94 -16.40 -16.05
CA ARG A 81 0.16 -16.60 -17.27
C ARG A 81 -1.33 -16.71 -16.94
N ALA A 82 -1.67 -17.56 -15.96
CA ALA A 82 -3.05 -17.74 -15.52
C ALA A 82 -3.71 -16.39 -15.18
N TRP A 83 -3.08 -15.58 -14.31
CA TRP A 83 -3.65 -14.30 -13.91
C TRP A 83 -3.68 -13.23 -15.01
N ARG A 84 -2.69 -13.21 -15.92
CA ARG A 84 -2.68 -12.26 -17.03
C ARG A 84 -3.80 -12.57 -18.03
N ASP A 85 -4.02 -13.84 -18.30
CA ASP A 85 -4.94 -14.29 -19.33
C ASP A 85 -6.40 -14.32 -18.81
N GLY A 86 -6.65 -13.74 -17.63
CA GLY A 86 -7.96 -13.70 -16.98
C GLY A 86 -8.42 -15.06 -16.44
N GLY A 87 -7.52 -16.05 -16.41
CA GLY A 87 -7.77 -17.36 -15.87
C GLY A 87 -7.75 -17.39 -14.35
N THR A 88 -8.48 -18.34 -13.80
CA THR A 88 -8.43 -18.69 -12.37
C THR A 88 -7.42 -19.80 -12.16
N LEU A 89 -6.59 -19.68 -11.12
CA LEU A 89 -5.85 -20.82 -10.63
C LEU A 89 -6.83 -21.84 -9.99
N PRO A 90 -6.47 -23.13 -9.93
CA PRO A 90 -7.20 -24.10 -9.12
C PRO A 90 -7.39 -23.59 -7.69
N ALA A 91 -8.48 -23.95 -7.03
CA ALA A 91 -8.75 -23.49 -5.67
C ALA A 91 -7.62 -23.88 -4.67
N ASP A 92 -6.98 -25.00 -4.90
CA ASP A 92 -5.91 -25.58 -4.10
C ASP A 92 -4.52 -25.36 -4.71
N TYR A 93 -4.31 -24.26 -5.47
CA TYR A 93 -3.02 -24.02 -6.13
C TYR A 93 -1.81 -23.95 -5.17
N PHE A 94 -2.04 -23.79 -3.87
CA PHE A 94 -1.01 -23.88 -2.84
C PHE A 94 -0.68 -25.31 -2.35
N ALA A 95 -1.44 -26.33 -2.76
CA ALA A 95 -1.13 -27.73 -2.45
C ALA A 95 0.21 -28.15 -3.08
N GLU A 96 0.57 -27.54 -4.21
CA GLU A 96 1.87 -27.72 -4.84
C GLU A 96 2.94 -26.86 -4.15
N LEU A 97 3.86 -27.51 -3.42
CA LEU A 97 4.95 -26.84 -2.69
C LEU A 97 5.77 -25.90 -3.58
N ALA A 98 6.00 -26.26 -4.84
CA ALA A 98 6.73 -25.42 -5.80
C ALA A 98 5.98 -24.10 -6.10
N THR A 99 4.66 -24.16 -6.23
CA THR A 99 3.80 -22.99 -6.42
C THR A 99 3.80 -22.11 -5.18
N LEU A 100 3.65 -22.72 -4.00
CA LEU A 100 3.67 -22.01 -2.72
C LEU A 100 5.02 -21.33 -2.45
N ARG A 101 6.14 -21.99 -2.77
CA ARG A 101 7.50 -21.42 -2.70
C ARG A 101 7.64 -20.22 -3.65
N ALA A 102 7.25 -20.38 -4.91
CA ALA A 102 7.29 -19.31 -5.91
C ALA A 102 6.43 -18.10 -5.50
N TYR A 103 5.24 -18.34 -4.94
CA TYR A 103 4.36 -17.30 -4.44
C TYR A 103 5.00 -16.56 -3.26
N SER A 104 5.53 -17.29 -2.28
CA SER A 104 6.12 -16.73 -1.06
C SER A 104 7.35 -15.87 -1.36
N LEU A 105 8.15 -16.25 -2.37
CA LEU A 105 9.26 -15.44 -2.83
C LEU A 105 8.80 -14.18 -3.57
N TYR A 106 7.81 -14.29 -4.45
CA TYR A 106 7.46 -13.21 -5.38
C TYR A 106 6.22 -12.39 -4.99
N TYR A 107 5.07 -13.03 -4.78
CA TYR A 107 3.80 -12.34 -4.55
C TYR A 107 3.62 -11.88 -3.12
N MET A 108 4.09 -12.65 -2.13
CA MET A 108 4.09 -12.21 -0.74
C MET A 108 4.87 -10.90 -0.60
N THR A 109 6.07 -10.83 -1.18
CA THR A 109 6.85 -9.58 -1.20
C THR A 109 6.11 -8.45 -1.92
N ILE A 110 5.39 -8.69 -3.00
CA ILE A 110 4.61 -7.62 -3.67
C ILE A 110 3.38 -7.18 -2.86
N ASN A 111 2.78 -8.08 -2.08
CA ASN A 111 1.53 -7.84 -1.37
C ASN A 111 1.72 -7.13 -0.03
N MET A 112 2.82 -7.39 0.70
CA MET A 112 3.09 -6.73 1.98
C MET A 112 3.10 -5.18 1.91
N PRO A 113 3.76 -4.56 0.90
CA PRO A 113 3.67 -3.12 0.60
C PRO A 113 2.26 -2.53 0.50
N LYS A 114 1.30 -3.31 0.02
CA LYS A 114 -0.07 -2.85 -0.19
C LYS A 114 -0.77 -2.62 1.14
N LEU A 115 -0.53 -3.47 2.13
CA LEU A 115 -1.02 -3.25 3.49
C LEU A 115 -0.38 -2.02 4.12
N TRP A 116 0.93 -1.87 3.99
CA TRP A 116 1.65 -0.67 4.46
C TRP A 116 1.12 0.61 3.81
N PHE A 117 0.80 0.56 2.51
CA PHE A 117 0.14 1.65 1.81
C PHE A 117 -1.20 1.98 2.47
N LEU A 118 -2.08 1.00 2.70
CA LEU A 118 -3.38 1.24 3.36
C LEU A 118 -3.21 1.85 4.74
N LEU A 119 -2.34 1.28 5.59
CA LEU A 119 -2.06 1.77 6.94
C LEU A 119 -1.47 3.19 6.95
N SER A 120 -0.62 3.52 5.96
CA SER A 120 -0.08 4.87 5.84
C SER A 120 -1.13 5.95 5.54
N ARG A 121 -2.31 5.57 5.03
CA ARG A 121 -3.40 6.50 4.68
C ARG A 121 -4.57 6.45 5.65
N ALA A 122 -4.89 5.28 6.17
CA ALA A 122 -6.01 5.11 7.10
C ALA A 122 -5.59 5.22 8.57
N GLY A 123 -4.29 5.12 8.87
CA GLY A 123 -3.78 4.96 10.22
C GLY A 123 -3.82 3.50 10.68
N ILE A 124 -3.24 3.24 11.86
CA ILE A 124 -3.26 1.91 12.46
C ILE A 124 -4.56 1.78 13.27
N PRO A 125 -5.44 0.80 12.97
CA PRO A 125 -6.64 0.53 13.77
C PRO A 125 -6.30 0.34 15.25
N PRO A 126 -7.19 0.61 16.22
CA PRO A 126 -6.94 0.34 17.64
C PRO A 126 -6.46 -1.09 17.93
N ALA A 127 -5.83 -1.31 19.08
CA ALA A 127 -5.41 -2.66 19.49
C ALA A 127 -6.64 -3.55 19.74
N GLY A 128 -6.51 -4.83 19.39
CA GLY A 128 -7.58 -5.81 19.51
C GLY A 128 -7.22 -7.14 18.87
N THR A 129 -8.16 -8.07 18.91
CA THR A 129 -8.06 -9.40 18.29
C THR A 129 -8.00 -9.30 16.76
N LEU A 130 -7.15 -10.12 16.13
CA LEU A 130 -6.88 -10.05 14.68
C LEU A 130 -7.09 -11.41 14.01
N VAL A 131 -7.78 -11.40 12.86
CA VAL A 131 -7.83 -12.54 11.93
C VAL A 131 -7.44 -12.15 10.50
N ASP A 132 -6.68 -13.00 9.81
CA ASP A 132 -6.39 -12.91 8.37
C ASP A 132 -7.15 -14.01 7.60
N LEU A 133 -8.08 -13.61 6.72
CA LEU A 133 -8.96 -14.51 5.97
C LEU A 133 -8.34 -14.90 4.63
N GLY A 134 -8.19 -16.20 4.38
CA GLY A 134 -7.45 -16.69 3.21
C GLY A 134 -5.99 -16.28 3.30
N SER A 135 -5.35 -16.53 4.44
CA SER A 135 -4.04 -15.96 4.78
C SER A 135 -2.92 -16.44 3.85
N GLY A 136 -3.11 -17.54 3.11
CA GLY A 136 -2.06 -18.21 2.36
C GLY A 136 -0.88 -18.52 3.28
N PRO A 137 0.37 -18.19 2.90
CA PRO A 137 1.54 -18.36 3.77
C PRO A 137 1.64 -17.30 4.90
N GLY A 138 0.58 -16.55 5.21
CA GLY A 138 0.56 -15.49 6.23
C GLY A 138 0.92 -14.09 5.72
N THR A 139 0.72 -13.82 4.42
CA THR A 139 1.24 -12.61 3.75
C THR A 139 0.88 -11.31 4.47
N LEU A 140 -0.39 -11.12 4.84
CA LEU A 140 -0.82 -9.88 5.52
C LEU A 140 -0.47 -9.89 7.01
N VAL A 141 -0.43 -11.07 7.66
CA VAL A 141 0.09 -11.22 9.02
C VAL A 141 1.51 -10.67 9.12
N TRP A 142 2.43 -11.13 8.26
CA TRP A 142 3.83 -10.66 8.29
C TRP A 142 3.95 -9.18 7.97
N ALA A 143 3.18 -8.69 7.00
CA ALA A 143 3.12 -7.27 6.68
C ALA A 143 2.71 -6.42 7.89
N TRP A 144 1.69 -6.88 8.63
CA TRP A 144 1.17 -6.23 9.82
C TRP A 144 2.22 -6.20 10.94
N LEU A 145 2.82 -7.34 11.26
CA LEU A 145 3.85 -7.44 12.32
C LEU A 145 5.04 -6.54 12.03
N PHE A 146 5.55 -6.53 10.79
CA PHE A 146 6.68 -5.67 10.42
C PHE A 146 6.30 -4.19 10.42
N TYR A 147 5.05 -3.85 10.09
CA TYR A 147 4.57 -2.47 10.21
C TYR A 147 4.56 -2.01 11.67
N LEU A 148 3.99 -2.83 12.57
CA LEU A 148 3.95 -2.52 14.00
C LEU A 148 5.34 -2.41 14.60
N ALA A 149 6.24 -3.36 14.30
CA ALA A 149 7.63 -3.32 14.78
C ALA A 149 8.32 -1.99 14.45
N LYS A 150 7.99 -1.40 13.30
CA LYS A 150 8.61 -0.19 12.80
C LYS A 150 7.94 1.10 13.27
N TYR A 151 6.61 1.14 13.26
CA TYR A 151 5.85 2.39 13.44
C TYR A 151 5.07 2.46 14.75
N ALA A 152 4.91 1.32 15.46
CA ALA A 152 4.21 1.25 16.74
C ALA A 152 4.74 0.06 17.59
N PRO A 153 6.04 0.04 17.94
CA PRO A 153 6.67 -1.08 18.62
C PRO A 153 6.03 -1.39 19.99
N GLU A 154 5.49 -0.38 20.68
CA GLU A 154 4.74 -0.54 21.94
C GLU A 154 3.46 -1.37 21.77
N ARG A 155 2.85 -1.33 20.58
CA ARG A 155 1.67 -2.13 20.26
C ARG A 155 2.00 -3.57 19.97
N LEU A 156 3.16 -3.81 19.36
CA LEU A 156 3.63 -5.16 19.06
C LEU A 156 3.87 -5.96 20.35
N GLN A 157 4.42 -5.32 21.38
CA GLN A 157 4.71 -5.96 22.67
C GLN A 157 3.47 -6.47 23.41
N ASN A 158 2.31 -5.83 23.21
CA ASN A 158 1.05 -6.14 23.89
C ASN A 158 -0.01 -6.67 22.92
N MET A 159 0.42 -7.21 21.78
CA MET A 159 -0.50 -7.65 20.75
C MET A 159 -1.22 -8.94 21.19
N PRO A 160 -2.56 -9.00 21.09
CA PRO A 160 -3.29 -10.25 21.26
C PRO A 160 -2.85 -11.31 20.23
N PRO A 161 -3.20 -12.59 20.45
CA PRO A 161 -2.93 -13.65 19.47
C PRO A 161 -3.46 -13.29 18.08
N VAL A 162 -2.63 -13.50 17.07
CA VAL A 162 -2.98 -13.34 15.66
C VAL A 162 -3.36 -14.69 15.08
N ILE A 163 -4.49 -14.74 14.38
CA ILE A 163 -4.99 -15.96 13.75
C ILE A 163 -5.03 -15.78 12.23
N GLY A 164 -4.41 -16.69 11.48
CA GLY A 164 -4.67 -16.85 10.05
C GLY A 164 -5.64 -18.00 9.80
N ILE A 165 -6.54 -17.85 8.83
CA ILE A 165 -7.42 -18.93 8.36
C ILE A 165 -7.10 -19.18 6.89
N GLU A 166 -6.69 -20.40 6.57
CA GLU A 166 -6.29 -20.81 5.23
C GLU A 166 -6.82 -22.23 4.97
N ARG A 167 -7.35 -22.50 3.78
CA ARG A 167 -7.94 -23.81 3.45
C ARG A 167 -6.90 -24.87 3.12
N THR A 168 -5.71 -24.45 2.70
CA THR A 168 -4.66 -25.34 2.18
C THR A 168 -3.67 -25.72 3.28
N ALA A 169 -3.57 -27.02 3.58
CA ALA A 169 -2.74 -27.52 4.67
C ALA A 169 -1.24 -27.18 4.48
N GLU A 170 -0.74 -27.22 3.25
CA GLU A 170 0.64 -26.90 2.90
C GLU A 170 0.96 -25.42 3.15
N ALA A 171 0.01 -24.53 2.85
CA ALA A 171 0.14 -23.09 3.13
C ALA A 171 0.14 -22.81 4.63
N VAL A 172 -0.75 -23.45 5.38
CA VAL A 172 -0.77 -23.40 6.86
C VAL A 172 0.56 -23.89 7.43
N ALA A 173 1.05 -25.06 6.98
CA ALA A 173 2.31 -25.61 7.45
C ALA A 173 3.51 -24.68 7.16
N LEU A 174 3.54 -24.02 6.00
CA LEU A 174 4.57 -23.02 5.72
C LEU A 174 4.42 -21.77 6.60
N ALA A 175 3.20 -21.29 6.82
CA ALA A 175 2.94 -20.12 7.66
C ALA A 175 3.36 -20.38 9.13
N GLU A 176 3.11 -21.58 9.65
CA GLU A 176 3.59 -22.00 10.98
C GLU A 176 5.13 -22.06 11.04
N ARG A 177 5.81 -22.60 10.02
CA ARG A 177 7.28 -22.55 9.95
C ARG A 177 7.82 -21.13 9.91
N LEU A 178 7.16 -20.22 9.19
CA LEU A 178 7.49 -18.81 9.16
C LEU A 178 7.31 -18.17 10.56
N ALA A 179 6.22 -18.51 11.26
CA ALA A 179 5.98 -18.05 12.63
C ALA A 179 7.08 -18.52 13.60
N GLU A 180 7.42 -19.81 13.56
CA GLU A 180 8.47 -20.39 14.40
C GLU A 180 9.84 -19.77 14.12
N SER A 181 10.20 -19.63 12.84
CA SER A 181 11.45 -19.00 12.43
C SER A 181 11.52 -17.52 12.87
N LEU A 182 10.40 -16.80 12.82
CA LEU A 182 10.34 -15.38 13.17
C LEU A 182 10.73 -15.13 14.63
N ARG A 183 10.44 -16.07 15.55
CA ARG A 183 10.78 -15.96 16.97
C ARG A 183 12.29 -15.90 17.25
N ASN A 184 13.14 -16.20 16.27
CA ASN A 184 14.59 -16.03 16.39
C ASN A 184 15.07 -14.59 16.19
N TYR A 185 14.16 -13.66 15.88
CA TYR A 185 14.48 -12.29 15.54
C TYR A 185 13.77 -11.31 16.48
N ALA A 186 14.51 -10.36 17.04
CA ALA A 186 13.93 -9.27 17.80
C ALA A 186 13.10 -8.33 16.89
N PRO A 187 11.97 -7.79 17.37
CA PRO A 187 11.33 -7.98 18.69
C PRO A 187 10.19 -9.02 18.66
N PHE A 188 10.31 -10.11 17.89
CA PHE A 188 9.23 -11.05 17.61
C PHE A 188 9.25 -12.33 18.47
N GLU A 189 10.14 -12.42 19.46
CA GLU A 189 10.40 -13.64 20.25
C GLU A 189 9.15 -14.19 20.94
N SER A 190 8.27 -13.30 21.41
CA SER A 190 7.07 -13.64 22.18
C SER A 190 5.76 -13.43 21.42
N ILE A 191 5.82 -13.25 20.10
CA ILE A 191 4.63 -12.99 19.29
C ILE A 191 3.84 -14.28 19.09
N ASP A 192 2.58 -14.25 19.51
CA ASP A 192 1.64 -15.36 19.39
C ASP A 192 0.87 -15.26 18.05
N VAL A 193 1.23 -16.14 17.12
CA VAL A 193 0.63 -16.26 15.80
C VAL A 193 0.32 -17.73 15.58
N SER A 194 -0.87 -18.02 15.08
CA SER A 194 -1.30 -19.38 14.73
C SER A 194 -2.13 -19.38 13.45
N PHE A 195 -2.13 -20.51 12.75
CA PHE A 195 -2.85 -20.70 11.49
C PHE A 195 -3.79 -21.90 11.58
N ARG A 196 -5.02 -21.71 11.13
CA ARG A 196 -6.07 -22.73 11.14
C ARG A 196 -6.33 -23.20 9.72
N CYS A 197 -6.21 -24.52 9.51
CA CYS A 197 -6.58 -25.17 8.26
C CYS A 197 -8.11 -25.28 8.17
N ALA A 198 -8.76 -24.29 7.55
CA ALA A 198 -10.21 -24.25 7.38
C ALA A 198 -10.61 -23.35 6.22
N ASP A 199 -11.81 -23.57 5.66
CA ASP A 199 -12.45 -22.58 4.81
C ASP A 199 -12.96 -21.43 5.68
N TRP A 200 -12.40 -20.23 5.49
CA TRP A 200 -12.76 -19.06 6.26
C TRP A 200 -14.24 -18.70 6.11
N GLN A 201 -14.88 -19.04 4.97
CA GLN A 201 -16.31 -18.82 4.75
C GLN A 201 -17.20 -19.64 5.69
N GLN A 202 -16.63 -20.64 6.38
CA GLN A 202 -17.33 -21.55 7.28
C GLN A 202 -16.82 -21.45 8.73
N ALA A 203 -15.71 -20.76 8.96
CA ALA A 203 -15.06 -20.73 10.28
C ALA A 203 -15.79 -19.81 11.27
N GLY A 204 -16.28 -18.65 10.79
CA GLY A 204 -16.89 -17.61 11.63
C GLY A 204 -15.99 -17.09 12.75
N GLY A 205 -16.51 -16.15 13.54
CA GLY A 205 -15.83 -15.63 14.74
C GLY A 205 -16.16 -14.17 15.01
N GLN A 206 -15.52 -13.57 16.02
CA GLN A 206 -15.62 -12.14 16.31
C GLN A 206 -14.22 -11.60 16.54
N TYR A 207 -13.83 -10.60 15.74
CA TYR A 207 -12.49 -10.03 15.79
C TYR A 207 -12.54 -8.51 15.66
N ASP A 208 -11.65 -7.81 16.35
CA ASP A 208 -11.56 -6.36 16.25
C ASP A 208 -10.99 -5.90 14.90
N LEU A 209 -10.11 -6.71 14.31
CA LEU A 209 -9.46 -6.44 13.04
C LEU A 209 -9.51 -7.68 12.13
N VAL A 210 -10.15 -7.52 10.97
CA VAL A 210 -10.15 -8.52 9.89
C VAL A 210 -9.25 -8.04 8.75
N LEU A 211 -8.28 -8.85 8.38
CA LEU A 211 -7.47 -8.69 7.18
C LEU A 211 -7.97 -9.65 6.08
N GLY A 212 -7.84 -9.25 4.82
CA GLY A 212 -8.12 -10.12 3.68
C GLY A 212 -7.37 -9.66 2.44
N GLY A 213 -6.45 -10.50 1.95
CA GLY A 213 -5.59 -10.18 0.80
C GLY A 213 -5.83 -11.15 -0.33
N ASN A 214 -6.29 -10.65 -1.48
CA ASN A 214 -6.54 -11.43 -2.69
C ASN A 214 -7.60 -12.53 -2.53
N VAL A 215 -8.39 -12.51 -1.45
CA VAL A 215 -9.28 -13.59 -1.05
C VAL A 215 -10.69 -13.50 -1.64
N LEU A 216 -11.22 -12.29 -1.87
CA LEU A 216 -12.59 -12.11 -2.36
C LEU A 216 -12.77 -12.65 -3.78
N MET A 217 -11.73 -12.63 -4.60
CA MET A 217 -11.76 -13.24 -5.93
C MET A 217 -11.67 -14.77 -5.91
N GLU A 218 -11.22 -15.37 -4.81
CA GLU A 218 -11.10 -16.82 -4.65
C GLU A 218 -12.35 -17.47 -4.05
N CYS A 219 -13.36 -16.65 -3.73
CA CYS A 219 -14.55 -17.07 -3.02
C CYS A 219 -15.82 -17.05 -3.89
N ALA A 220 -16.82 -17.78 -3.41
CA ALA A 220 -18.16 -17.75 -4.00
C ALA A 220 -18.84 -16.41 -3.73
N ASP A 221 -20.01 -16.18 -4.36
CA ASP A 221 -20.75 -14.93 -4.20
C ASP A 221 -21.19 -14.64 -2.76
N SER A 222 -21.22 -15.65 -1.89
CA SER A 222 -21.54 -15.55 -0.45
C SER A 222 -20.41 -14.97 0.42
N ALA A 223 -19.24 -14.65 -0.15
CA ALA A 223 -18.09 -14.13 0.62
C ALA A 223 -18.42 -12.87 1.43
N THR A 224 -19.35 -12.04 0.95
CA THR A 224 -19.79 -10.83 1.65
C THR A 224 -20.61 -11.12 2.90
N ASP A 225 -21.32 -12.24 2.94
CA ASP A 225 -22.09 -12.67 4.10
C ASP A 225 -21.14 -13.23 5.15
N ALA A 226 -20.23 -14.12 4.74
CA ALA A 226 -19.19 -14.65 5.61
C ALA A 226 -18.35 -13.53 6.25
N LEU A 227 -17.97 -12.49 5.48
CA LEU A 227 -17.23 -11.34 6.02
C LEU A 227 -18.00 -10.60 7.12
N ARG A 228 -19.33 -10.50 7.04
CA ARG A 228 -20.16 -9.90 8.09
C ARG A 228 -20.22 -10.79 9.33
N ASP A 229 -20.23 -12.11 9.15
CA ASP A 229 -20.29 -13.07 10.26
C ASP A 229 -19.04 -13.03 11.16
N PHE A 230 -17.92 -12.51 10.65
CA PHE A 230 -16.73 -12.20 11.47
C PHE A 230 -16.89 -10.99 12.40
N GLY A 231 -17.97 -10.21 12.26
CA GLY A 231 -18.27 -9.03 13.07
C GLY A 231 -17.11 -8.05 13.24
N PRO A 232 -16.34 -7.68 12.19
CA PRO A 232 -15.16 -6.84 12.35
C PRO A 232 -15.49 -5.49 12.99
N THR A 233 -14.68 -5.02 13.94
CA THR A 233 -14.68 -3.57 14.29
C THR A 233 -13.99 -2.77 13.18
N HIS A 234 -12.89 -3.30 12.61
CA HIS A 234 -12.20 -2.78 11.44
C HIS A 234 -11.94 -3.88 10.42
N ALA A 235 -11.98 -3.54 9.13
CA ALA A 235 -11.65 -4.46 8.04
C ALA A 235 -10.70 -3.82 7.04
N LEU A 236 -9.60 -4.50 6.70
CA LEU A 236 -8.59 -4.07 5.73
C LEU A 236 -8.50 -5.12 4.62
N LEU A 237 -9.00 -4.76 3.44
CA LEU A 237 -9.09 -5.67 2.30
C LEU A 237 -8.23 -5.18 1.15
N ILE A 238 -7.59 -6.10 0.45
CA ILE A 238 -6.73 -5.84 -0.72
C ILE A 238 -7.13 -6.81 -1.83
N GLU A 239 -7.36 -6.31 -3.03
CA GLU A 239 -7.58 -7.12 -4.23
C GLU A 239 -6.67 -6.66 -5.38
N PRO A 240 -6.41 -7.50 -6.40
CA PRO A 240 -5.77 -7.05 -7.63
C PRO A 240 -6.49 -5.83 -8.21
N GLY A 241 -5.71 -4.90 -8.76
CA GLY A 241 -6.22 -3.64 -9.32
C GLY A 241 -6.80 -3.84 -10.72
N ASN A 242 -7.78 -4.73 -10.83
CA ASN A 242 -8.51 -5.05 -12.04
C ASN A 242 -10.02 -4.90 -11.80
N ARG A 243 -10.81 -4.96 -12.87
CA ARG A 243 -12.27 -4.75 -12.78
C ARG A 243 -12.98 -5.84 -11.95
N PRO A 244 -12.73 -7.15 -12.12
CA PRO A 244 -13.36 -8.17 -11.29
C PRO A 244 -13.10 -8.00 -9.78
N GLY A 245 -11.84 -7.79 -9.39
CA GLY A 245 -11.45 -7.56 -8.00
C GLY A 245 -12.09 -6.30 -7.42
N PHE A 246 -12.16 -5.23 -8.21
CA PHE A 246 -12.86 -4.01 -7.80
C PHE A 246 -14.37 -4.21 -7.57
N LEU A 247 -15.06 -4.98 -8.42
CA LEU A 247 -16.48 -5.27 -8.22
C LEU A 247 -16.72 -6.12 -6.96
N ARG A 248 -15.87 -7.11 -6.70
CA ARG A 248 -15.87 -7.88 -5.43
C ARG A 248 -15.64 -6.96 -4.22
N MET A 249 -14.69 -6.03 -4.32
CA MET A 249 -14.41 -5.04 -3.30
C MET A 249 -15.60 -4.12 -3.02
N LEU A 250 -16.36 -3.72 -4.06
CA LEU A 250 -17.59 -2.93 -3.88
C LEU A 250 -18.67 -3.72 -3.13
N GLY A 251 -18.82 -5.02 -3.42
CA GLY A 251 -19.73 -5.88 -2.66
C GLY A 251 -19.36 -5.95 -1.18
N ALA A 252 -18.07 -6.14 -0.87
CA ALA A 252 -17.58 -6.15 0.51
C ALA A 252 -17.76 -4.80 1.21
N ARG A 253 -17.47 -3.69 0.50
CA ARG A 253 -17.72 -2.32 0.99
C ARG A 253 -19.18 -2.14 1.36
N ASP A 254 -20.10 -2.46 0.45
CA ASP A 254 -21.52 -2.18 0.65
C ASP A 254 -22.09 -3.04 1.78
N ALA A 255 -21.61 -4.29 1.91
CA ALA A 255 -21.96 -5.17 3.03
C ALA A 255 -21.51 -4.61 4.40
N LEU A 256 -20.28 -4.10 4.51
CA LEU A 256 -19.76 -3.51 5.76
C LEU A 256 -20.42 -2.15 6.06
N VAL A 257 -20.70 -1.33 5.05
CA VAL A 257 -21.44 -0.07 5.26
C VAL A 257 -22.86 -0.34 5.75
N ALA A 258 -23.51 -1.41 5.28
CA ALA A 258 -24.83 -1.82 5.74
C ALA A 258 -24.84 -2.23 7.24
N THR A 259 -23.70 -2.63 7.81
CA THR A 259 -23.55 -2.88 9.26
C THR A 259 -23.17 -1.63 10.06
N GLY A 260 -23.14 -0.46 9.43
CA GLY A 260 -22.85 0.82 10.07
C GLY A 260 -21.38 1.25 10.01
N HIS A 261 -20.52 0.54 9.27
CA HIS A 261 -19.13 0.95 9.14
C HIS A 261 -18.98 2.24 8.33
N GLY A 262 -18.07 3.10 8.78
CA GLY A 262 -17.50 4.19 7.98
C GLY A 262 -16.34 3.70 7.11
N ILE A 263 -16.13 4.37 5.97
CA ILE A 263 -15.02 4.09 5.07
C ILE A 263 -13.84 5.00 5.40
N GLN A 264 -12.73 4.42 5.83
CA GLN A 264 -11.48 5.14 6.13
C GLN A 264 -10.59 5.25 4.89
N PHE A 265 -10.65 4.27 3.98
CA PHE A 265 -9.97 4.28 2.68
C PHE A 265 -10.75 3.39 1.69
N PRO A 266 -10.88 3.73 0.39
CA PRO A 266 -10.23 4.84 -0.31
C PRO A 266 -11.01 6.15 -0.26
N CYS A 267 -12.35 6.10 -0.23
CA CYS A 267 -13.17 7.30 -0.23
C CYS A 267 -14.23 7.21 0.87
N PRO A 268 -14.38 8.25 1.70
CA PRO A 268 -15.31 8.26 2.83
C PRO A 268 -16.80 8.32 2.43
N ALA A 269 -17.12 8.46 1.14
CA ALA A 269 -18.51 8.58 0.71
C ALA A 269 -19.24 7.24 0.73
N HIS A 270 -20.47 7.26 1.27
CA HIS A 270 -21.38 6.11 1.27
C HIS A 270 -22.28 6.06 0.02
N ALA A 271 -22.10 7.01 -0.92
CA ALA A 271 -22.85 7.03 -2.18
C ALA A 271 -22.43 5.88 -3.12
N VAL A 272 -23.22 5.61 -4.16
CA VAL A 272 -22.83 4.69 -5.25
C VAL A 272 -21.49 5.16 -5.85
N CYS A 273 -20.54 4.23 -6.02
CA CYS A 273 -19.22 4.58 -6.51
C CYS A 273 -19.30 5.12 -7.95
N PRO A 274 -18.76 6.33 -8.24
CA PRO A 274 -18.83 6.92 -9.58
C PRO A 274 -18.03 6.16 -10.64
N LEU A 275 -17.17 5.23 -10.24
CA LEU A 275 -16.33 4.42 -11.13
C LEU A 275 -16.95 3.05 -11.44
N ALA A 276 -18.05 2.66 -10.79
CA ALA A 276 -18.60 1.30 -10.89
C ALA A 276 -18.96 0.90 -12.32
N ALA A 277 -19.50 1.82 -13.11
CA ALA A 277 -20.05 1.54 -14.43
C ALA A 277 -18.98 1.13 -15.47
N ASP A 278 -17.84 1.81 -15.52
CA ASP A 278 -16.90 1.72 -16.66
C ASP A 278 -15.42 1.75 -16.27
N ASN A 279 -15.10 1.87 -14.98
CA ASN A 279 -13.72 2.00 -14.51
C ASN A 279 -13.49 1.20 -13.20
N TRP A 280 -12.34 1.37 -12.55
CA TRP A 280 -12.07 0.78 -11.24
C TRP A 280 -11.13 1.63 -10.39
N CYS A 281 -11.45 1.76 -9.10
CA CYS A 281 -10.60 2.47 -8.14
C CYS A 281 -9.39 1.61 -7.80
N ASN A 282 -8.20 2.00 -8.25
CA ASN A 282 -6.96 1.30 -7.95
C ASN A 282 -5.82 2.26 -7.59
N PHE A 283 -4.85 1.70 -6.87
CA PHE A 283 -3.61 2.32 -6.46
C PHE A 283 -2.45 1.46 -6.92
N THR A 284 -1.24 2.00 -6.84
CA THR A 284 -0.05 1.31 -7.31
C THR A 284 0.99 1.27 -6.22
N VAL A 285 1.55 0.10 -5.97
CA VAL A 285 2.83 -0.05 -5.28
C VAL A 285 3.91 -0.41 -6.29
N ASN A 286 5.13 0.03 -6.02
CA ASN A 286 6.27 -0.51 -6.73
C ASN A 286 6.64 -1.86 -6.12
N ARG A 287 7.08 -2.79 -6.96
CA ARG A 287 7.63 -4.07 -6.57
C ARG A 287 8.75 -3.79 -5.59
N ALA A 288 8.63 -4.44 -4.44
CA ALA A 288 9.64 -4.46 -3.42
C ALA A 288 11.02 -4.81 -3.99
N ILE A 289 12.02 -4.02 -3.64
CA ILE A 289 13.40 -4.22 -4.10
C ILE A 289 14.17 -4.98 -3.02
N VAL A 290 13.73 -6.20 -2.70
CA VAL A 290 14.61 -7.17 -2.03
C VAL A 290 15.52 -7.79 -3.09
N PRO A 291 16.84 -7.95 -2.83
CA PRO A 291 17.80 -8.36 -3.87
C PRO A 291 17.41 -9.64 -4.61
N PHE A 292 16.88 -10.63 -3.90
CA PHE A 292 16.48 -11.91 -4.50
C PHE A 292 15.29 -11.77 -5.45
N VAL A 293 14.27 -10.97 -5.13
CA VAL A 293 13.14 -10.68 -6.03
C VAL A 293 13.60 -9.95 -7.29
N GLN A 294 14.61 -9.08 -7.18
CA GLN A 294 15.18 -8.42 -8.35
C GLN A 294 15.90 -9.43 -9.26
N ARG A 295 16.65 -10.38 -8.71
CA ARG A 295 17.27 -11.48 -9.47
C ARG A 295 16.21 -12.33 -10.16
N MET A 296 15.18 -12.77 -9.43
CA MET A 296 14.04 -13.50 -9.99
C MET A 296 13.36 -12.73 -11.12
N SER A 297 13.10 -11.44 -10.93
CA SER A 297 12.43 -10.59 -11.92
C SER A 297 13.27 -10.43 -13.18
N ASN A 298 14.59 -10.26 -13.05
CA ASN A 298 15.49 -10.17 -14.19
C ASN A 298 15.49 -11.47 -15.00
N GLN A 299 15.63 -12.61 -14.31
CA GLN A 299 15.59 -13.93 -14.94
C GLN A 299 14.23 -14.22 -15.59
N ALA A 300 13.15 -13.69 -14.99
CA ALA A 300 11.80 -13.79 -15.49
C ALA A 300 11.44 -12.80 -16.61
N GLY A 301 12.35 -11.91 -17.02
CA GLY A 301 12.07 -10.84 -18.00
C GLY A 301 11.02 -9.82 -17.51
N ARG A 302 10.81 -9.69 -16.20
CA ARG A 302 9.76 -8.87 -15.57
C ARG A 302 10.27 -7.47 -15.22
N LEU A 303 10.32 -6.60 -16.23
CA LEU A 303 10.83 -5.23 -16.09
C LEU A 303 9.80 -4.24 -15.51
N ASN A 304 8.49 -4.52 -15.60
CA ASN A 304 7.48 -3.68 -14.96
C ASN A 304 7.52 -3.88 -13.44
N HIS A 305 7.79 -2.81 -12.72
CA HIS A 305 7.84 -2.78 -11.27
C HIS A 305 6.51 -2.30 -10.67
N ARG A 306 5.51 -1.86 -11.45
CA ARG A 306 4.26 -1.34 -10.91
C ARG A 306 3.22 -2.44 -10.74
N HIS A 307 2.68 -2.56 -9.54
CA HIS A 307 1.61 -3.49 -9.20
C HIS A 307 0.37 -2.72 -8.74
N HIS A 308 -0.70 -2.88 -9.51
CA HIS A 308 -1.99 -2.26 -9.25
C HIS A 308 -2.81 -3.09 -8.24
N PHE A 309 -3.48 -2.42 -7.32
CA PHE A 309 -4.37 -3.03 -6.35
C PHE A 309 -5.56 -2.12 -6.03
N SER A 310 -6.69 -2.72 -5.70
CA SER A 310 -7.80 -2.04 -5.02
C SER A 310 -7.68 -2.34 -3.53
N GLY A 311 -8.01 -1.36 -2.69
CA GLY A 311 -7.97 -1.58 -1.25
C GLY A 311 -9.09 -0.84 -0.54
N LEU A 312 -9.54 -1.41 0.57
CA LEU A 312 -10.62 -0.91 1.41
C LEU A 312 -10.19 -0.98 2.86
N VAL A 313 -10.43 0.11 3.60
CA VAL A 313 -10.30 0.16 5.05
C VAL A 313 -11.61 0.69 5.62
N THR A 314 -12.22 -0.06 6.53
CA THR A 314 -13.46 0.34 7.23
C THR A 314 -13.29 0.29 8.74
N GLY A 315 -14.13 1.04 9.46
CA GLY A 315 -14.16 1.07 10.92
C GLY A 315 -15.41 1.78 11.47
N PRO A 316 -15.55 2.00 12.78
CA PRO A 316 -16.78 2.54 13.38
C PRO A 316 -17.11 3.99 13.01
N ALA A 317 -16.09 4.79 12.64
CA ALA A 317 -16.26 6.19 12.27
C ALA A 317 -15.63 6.47 10.90
N ALA A 318 -16.37 7.16 10.03
CA ALA A 318 -15.80 7.76 8.83
C ALA A 318 -15.13 9.09 9.20
N PRO A 319 -13.94 9.40 8.66
CA PRO A 319 -13.34 10.72 8.86
C PRO A 319 -14.27 11.84 8.33
N GLU A 320 -14.32 12.97 9.04
CA GLU A 320 -15.08 14.15 8.60
C GLU A 320 -14.44 14.73 7.33
N THR A 321 -15.19 14.68 6.23
CA THR A 321 -14.60 14.71 4.89
C THR A 321 -15.31 15.65 3.93
N ALA A 322 -15.98 16.66 4.48
CA ALA A 322 -16.54 17.76 3.70
C ALA A 322 -15.45 18.36 2.80
N ALA A 323 -15.73 18.41 1.49
CA ALA A 323 -14.79 18.86 0.44
C ALA A 323 -13.47 18.07 0.33
N SER A 324 -13.46 16.80 0.75
CA SER A 324 -12.30 15.91 0.57
C SER A 324 -12.25 15.28 -0.82
N TRP A 325 -11.04 15.07 -1.32
CA TRP A 325 -10.73 14.51 -2.63
C TRP A 325 -9.59 13.51 -2.52
N ARG A 326 -9.84 12.24 -2.83
CA ARG A 326 -8.80 11.21 -2.92
C ARG A 326 -8.08 11.34 -4.27
N VAL A 327 -6.75 11.35 -4.23
CA VAL A 327 -5.90 11.29 -5.42
C VAL A 327 -5.90 9.87 -5.96
N LEU A 328 -6.34 9.68 -7.20
CA LEU A 328 -6.42 8.36 -7.84
C LEU A 328 -5.27 8.07 -8.82
N SER A 329 -4.48 9.09 -9.19
CA SER A 329 -3.42 8.92 -10.16
C SER A 329 -2.17 9.73 -9.85
N ASP A 330 -1.05 9.25 -10.38
CA ASP A 330 0.17 10.04 -10.49
C ASP A 330 -0.08 11.31 -11.32
N VAL A 331 0.77 12.33 -11.11
CA VAL A 331 0.72 13.55 -11.92
C VAL A 331 1.19 13.26 -13.34
N ARG A 332 0.31 13.48 -14.30
CA ARG A 332 0.67 13.58 -15.72
C ARG A 332 1.04 15.02 -16.04
N LYS A 333 2.19 15.22 -16.69
CA LYS A 333 2.62 16.54 -17.18
C LYS A 333 2.22 16.68 -18.64
N VAL A 334 1.24 17.53 -18.94
CA VAL A 334 0.71 17.74 -20.30
C VAL A 334 0.75 19.23 -20.61
N HIS A 335 1.43 19.65 -21.69
CA HIS A 335 1.57 21.06 -22.08
C HIS A 335 1.91 22.01 -20.91
N ARG A 336 2.88 21.64 -20.06
CA ARG A 336 3.32 22.39 -18.86
C ARG A 336 2.22 22.53 -17.78
N SER A 337 1.15 21.74 -17.86
CA SER A 337 0.11 21.60 -16.84
C SER A 337 0.30 20.30 -16.07
N GLY A 338 -0.12 20.26 -14.80
CA GLY A 338 -0.26 19.03 -14.04
C GLY A 338 -1.70 18.53 -14.12
N VAL A 339 -1.86 17.25 -14.41
CA VAL A 339 -3.16 16.59 -14.61
C VAL A 339 -3.24 15.34 -13.73
N ARG A 340 -4.35 15.16 -13.00
CA ARG A 340 -4.61 13.99 -12.15
C ARG A 340 -6.07 13.60 -12.16
N TYR A 341 -6.38 12.33 -11.89
CA TYR A 341 -7.72 11.91 -11.50
C TYR A 341 -7.89 12.08 -10.00
N LEU A 342 -8.98 12.74 -9.60
CA LEU A 342 -9.40 12.88 -8.20
C LEU A 342 -10.79 12.29 -8.02
N CYS A 343 -11.14 11.86 -6.81
CA CYS A 343 -12.49 11.40 -6.49
C CYS A 343 -12.95 11.91 -5.13
N ASN A 344 -14.16 12.45 -5.05
CA ASN A 344 -14.81 12.81 -3.79
C ASN A 344 -15.91 11.81 -3.38
N GLY A 345 -15.99 10.67 -4.07
CA GLY A 345 -16.95 9.61 -3.83
C GLY A 345 -18.32 9.81 -4.46
N ARG A 346 -18.54 10.95 -5.11
CA ARG A 346 -19.72 11.22 -5.95
C ARG A 346 -19.35 11.46 -7.40
N VAL A 347 -18.18 12.05 -7.64
CA VAL A 347 -17.61 12.26 -8.97
C VAL A 347 -16.12 11.93 -8.95
N ALA A 348 -15.60 11.51 -10.11
CA ALA A 348 -14.19 11.19 -10.30
C ALA A 348 -13.57 11.92 -11.52
N PRO A 349 -13.50 13.27 -11.51
CA PRO A 349 -13.05 14.04 -12.66
C PRO A 349 -11.53 13.98 -12.87
N GLU A 350 -11.12 14.27 -14.11
CA GLU A 350 -9.76 14.73 -14.41
C GLU A 350 -9.61 16.20 -13.99
N VAL A 351 -8.61 16.49 -13.17
CA VAL A 351 -8.34 17.79 -12.58
C VAL A 351 -7.00 18.33 -13.10
N VAL A 352 -6.97 19.61 -13.46
CA VAL A 352 -5.84 20.27 -14.14
C VAL A 352 -5.43 21.53 -13.40
N VAL A 353 -4.12 21.68 -13.15
CA VAL A 353 -3.50 22.97 -12.83
C VAL A 353 -2.56 23.38 -13.96
N SER A 354 -2.91 24.46 -14.66
CA SER A 354 -2.06 25.00 -15.74
C SER A 354 -0.86 25.77 -15.18
N ARG A 355 0.21 25.92 -15.97
CA ARG A 355 1.37 26.74 -15.59
C ARG A 355 0.99 28.15 -15.11
N ARG A 356 0.02 28.80 -15.76
CA ARG A 356 -0.43 30.17 -15.44
C ARG A 356 -1.25 30.25 -14.14
N LYS A 357 -1.79 29.12 -13.69
CA LYS A 357 -2.64 29.02 -12.49
C LYS A 357 -1.94 28.35 -11.32
N LYS A 358 -0.69 27.91 -11.49
CA LYS A 358 0.13 27.40 -10.39
C LYS A 358 0.41 28.54 -9.40
N SER A 359 0.21 28.28 -8.12
CA SER A 359 0.50 29.18 -7.01
C SER A 359 1.00 28.39 -5.80
N SER A 360 1.43 29.08 -4.74
CA SER A 360 1.72 28.44 -3.45
C SER A 360 0.47 27.80 -2.82
N ALA A 361 -0.73 28.31 -3.12
CA ALA A 361 -1.97 27.77 -2.57
C ALA A 361 -2.37 26.39 -3.14
N ASN A 362 -1.93 26.06 -4.37
CA ASN A 362 -2.24 24.80 -5.04
C ASN A 362 -1.03 23.94 -5.37
N GLU A 363 0.18 24.30 -4.92
CA GLU A 363 1.37 23.53 -5.29
C GLU A 363 1.36 22.10 -4.75
N PHE A 364 0.65 21.87 -3.64
CA PHE A 364 0.51 20.53 -3.05
C PHE A 364 -0.19 19.56 -4.01
N PHE A 365 -1.11 20.02 -4.86
CA PHE A 365 -1.73 19.18 -5.91
C PHE A 365 -0.69 18.48 -6.79
N LEU A 366 0.42 19.16 -7.10
CA LEU A 366 1.47 18.60 -7.95
C LEU A 366 2.34 17.59 -7.20
N ARG A 367 2.50 17.76 -5.88
CA ARG A 367 3.37 16.95 -5.02
C ARG A 367 2.64 15.79 -4.35
N ALA A 368 1.32 15.87 -4.22
CA ALA A 368 0.50 14.86 -3.58
C ALA A 368 0.70 13.47 -4.19
N GLU A 369 0.75 12.46 -3.35
CA GLU A 369 0.90 11.09 -3.82
C GLU A 369 -0.44 10.47 -4.18
N THR A 370 -0.39 9.45 -5.04
CA THR A 370 -1.53 8.56 -5.28
C THR A 370 -2.02 8.01 -3.93
N GLY A 371 -3.34 8.02 -3.74
CA GLY A 371 -3.99 7.66 -2.47
C GLY A 371 -4.08 8.80 -1.45
N ALA A 372 -3.62 10.03 -1.70
CA ALA A 372 -3.68 11.11 -0.70
C ALA A 372 -5.08 11.71 -0.61
N LEU A 373 -5.53 12.10 0.58
CA LEU A 373 -6.76 12.84 0.79
C LEU A 373 -6.44 14.33 0.84
N LEU A 374 -7.12 15.09 0.01
CA LEU A 374 -6.93 16.53 -0.14
C LEU A 374 -8.20 17.26 0.23
N ARG A 375 -8.07 18.40 0.91
CA ARG A 375 -9.09 19.44 0.93
C ARG A 375 -8.84 20.37 -0.24
N ILE A 376 -9.85 20.58 -1.09
CA ILE A 376 -9.75 21.49 -2.24
C ILE A 376 -10.86 22.54 -2.15
N GLN A 377 -10.47 23.81 -2.12
CA GLN A 377 -11.39 24.94 -1.92
C GLN A 377 -11.14 26.10 -2.90
N PRO A 378 -12.14 26.49 -3.72
CA PRO A 378 -13.36 25.72 -4.00
C PRO A 378 -13.02 24.37 -4.66
N GLY A 379 -13.84 23.35 -4.41
CA GLY A 379 -13.65 22.03 -5.00
C GLY A 379 -13.91 22.02 -6.51
N PRO A 380 -13.28 21.08 -7.27
CA PRO A 380 -13.60 20.83 -8.66
C PRO A 380 -15.09 20.58 -8.89
N ASP A 381 -15.62 21.10 -9.99
CA ASP A 381 -16.93 20.76 -10.52
C ASP A 381 -16.90 19.45 -11.32
N ALA A 382 -18.06 18.82 -11.48
CA ALA A 382 -18.21 17.49 -12.08
C ALA A 382 -17.79 17.43 -13.57
N VAL A 383 -17.75 18.57 -14.26
CA VAL A 383 -17.62 18.65 -15.72
C VAL A 383 -16.16 18.87 -16.16
N ARG A 384 -15.39 19.76 -15.50
CA ARG A 384 -13.96 20.01 -15.78
C ARG A 384 -13.24 20.66 -14.60
N GLY A 385 -12.51 19.87 -13.81
CA GLY A 385 -11.79 20.36 -12.63
C GLY A 385 -10.56 21.22 -12.93
N LYS A 386 -10.73 22.48 -13.32
CA LYS A 386 -9.59 23.41 -13.51
C LYS A 386 -9.30 24.17 -12.23
N LEU A 387 -8.16 23.91 -11.62
CA LEU A 387 -7.70 24.68 -10.46
C LEU A 387 -7.31 26.10 -10.88
N GLN A 388 -7.76 27.08 -10.09
CA GLN A 388 -7.40 28.49 -10.23
C GLN A 388 -6.20 28.82 -9.34
N ALA A 389 -5.58 29.97 -9.58
CA ALA A 389 -4.47 30.45 -8.76
C ALA A 389 -4.86 30.63 -7.27
N ALA A 390 -6.13 30.95 -7.00
CA ALA A 390 -6.66 31.09 -5.66
C ALA A 390 -7.18 29.78 -5.04
N THR A 391 -7.24 28.67 -5.79
CA THR A 391 -7.70 27.39 -5.26
C THR A 391 -6.71 26.89 -4.21
N ARG A 392 -7.19 26.61 -3.00
CA ARG A 392 -6.40 26.05 -1.91
C ARG A 392 -6.43 24.53 -2.00
N VAL A 393 -5.27 23.90 -1.89
CA VAL A 393 -5.11 22.44 -1.87
C VAL A 393 -4.27 22.07 -0.65
N GLU A 394 -4.89 21.42 0.31
CA GLU A 394 -4.28 21.08 1.60
C GLU A 394 -4.38 19.56 1.83
N PRO A 395 -3.35 18.91 2.41
CA PRO A 395 -3.50 17.51 2.85
C PRO A 395 -4.51 17.41 3.98
N LEU A 396 -5.35 16.37 3.95
CA LEU A 396 -6.20 15.94 5.05
C LEU A 396 -5.67 14.69 5.75
N ASP A 397 -4.85 13.90 5.04
CA ASP A 397 -4.04 12.84 5.66
C ASP A 397 -2.88 13.53 6.41
N ALA A 398 -3.09 13.90 7.68
CA ALA A 398 -2.04 14.44 8.56
C ALA A 398 -1.57 13.37 9.56
#